data_AF-A0A1Q3SEZ8-F1
#
_entry.id   AF-A0A1Q3SEZ8-F1
#
_cell.length_a   1.000
_cell.length_b   1.000
_cell.length_c   1.000
_cell.angle_alpha   90.00
_cell.angle_beta   90.00
_cell.angle_gamma   90.00
#
_symmetry.space_group_name_H-M   'P 1'
#
loop_
_entity.id
_entity.type
_entity.pdbx_description
1 polymer ?
#
loop_
_entity_poly.entity_id
_entity_poly.type
_entity_poly.pdbx_seq_one_letter_code
_entity_poly.pdbx_strand_id
1 'polypeptide(L)'
;MPQLKEMHSRLGFEHPRHYLQTGNIIFESAEKDSEKVAGQLKKEFAREFGFETEVMVRTAAELEKIRAANPWVGDTAKETKWLVVMFLSGEPSREAQQALTGAYTGPEDIVFSGKELFLYYVNNIGESKLTNAYIEKKLKVLGTGRNWNTVNKLLEMMQPEPEK
;
A
#
# COMPACT_ATOMS: atom_id res chain seq x y z
N MET A 1 -2.71 12.34 18.65
CA MET A 1 -1.27 12.04 18.78
C MET A 1 -0.47 13.30 18.43
N PRO A 2 -0.12 14.16 19.41
CA PRO A 2 0.72 15.35 19.18
C PRO A 2 2.09 15.04 18.56
N GLN A 3 2.73 13.94 18.99
CA GLN A 3 4.04 13.48 18.49
C GLN A 3 4.06 13.25 16.98
N LEU A 4 2.97 12.70 16.41
CA LEU A 4 2.85 12.58 14.96
C LEU A 4 2.83 13.96 14.31
N LYS A 5 2.00 14.90 14.77
CA LYS A 5 1.95 16.24 14.18
C LYS A 5 3.33 16.92 14.19
N GLU A 6 4.04 16.85 15.30
CA GLU A 6 5.40 17.39 15.42
C GLU A 6 6.39 16.73 14.45
N MET A 7 6.29 15.41 14.27
CA MET A 7 7.09 14.67 13.29
C MET A 7 6.85 15.17 11.85
N HIS A 8 5.59 15.35 11.44
CA HIS A 8 5.26 15.85 10.10
C HIS A 8 5.81 17.28 9.90
N SER A 9 5.70 18.15 10.90
CA SER A 9 6.25 19.50 10.82
C SER A 9 7.77 19.52 10.70
N ARG A 10 8.50 18.65 11.40
CA ARG A 10 9.96 18.52 11.25
C ARG A 10 10.38 18.04 9.87
N LEU A 11 9.57 17.18 9.26
CA LEU A 11 9.79 16.68 7.90
C LEU A 11 9.39 17.69 6.81
N GLY A 12 8.80 18.83 7.19
CA GLY A 12 8.31 19.83 6.24
C GLY A 12 7.11 19.34 5.44
N PHE A 13 6.31 18.42 6.01
CA PHE A 13 5.10 17.93 5.37
C PHE A 13 3.93 18.88 5.63
N GLU A 14 3.22 19.21 4.56
CA GLU A 14 2.08 20.11 4.58
C GLU A 14 0.77 19.31 4.60
N HIS A 15 -0.25 19.88 5.24
CA HIS A 15 -1.61 19.33 5.33
C HIS A 15 -1.73 17.82 5.68
N PRO A 16 -1.03 17.30 6.73
CA PRO A 16 -1.07 15.89 7.05
C PRO A 16 -2.47 15.44 7.51
N ARG A 17 -3.01 14.42 6.84
CA ARG A 17 -4.31 13.81 7.12
C ARG A 17 -4.13 12.31 7.32
N HIS A 18 -4.67 11.78 8.41
CA HIS A 18 -4.66 10.35 8.70
C HIS A 18 -5.98 9.72 8.29
N TYR A 19 -5.92 8.52 7.70
CA TYR A 19 -7.11 7.75 7.39
C TYR A 19 -7.15 6.46 8.22
N LEU A 20 -8.12 6.40 9.15
CA LEU A 20 -8.28 5.33 10.14
C LEU A 20 -7.02 5.11 11.01
N GLN A 21 -7.07 4.14 11.92
CA GLN A 21 -5.90 3.68 12.70
C GLN A 21 -5.08 2.63 11.92
N THR A 22 -5.05 2.71 10.59
CA THR A 22 -4.53 1.66 9.69
C THR A 22 -3.17 2.00 9.08
N GLY A 23 -2.47 3.02 9.62
CA GLY A 23 -1.15 3.42 9.14
C GLY A 23 -1.20 4.04 7.74
N ASN A 24 -2.21 4.87 7.47
CA ASN A 24 -2.29 5.66 6.24
C ASN A 24 -2.19 7.15 6.56
N ILE A 25 -1.35 7.84 5.81
CA ILE A 25 -1.07 9.26 5.96
C ILE A 25 -1.04 9.88 4.56
N ILE A 26 -1.80 10.96 4.40
CA ILE A 26 -1.81 11.81 3.21
C ILE A 26 -1.13 13.12 3.61
N PHE A 27 -0.20 13.60 2.80
CA PHE A 27 0.51 14.83 3.04
C PHE A 27 1.02 15.40 1.72
N GLU A 28 1.38 16.67 1.75
CA GLU A 28 2.09 17.35 0.68
C GLU A 28 3.57 17.50 1.06
N SER A 29 4.47 17.42 0.08
CA SER A 29 5.91 17.53 0.31
C SER A 29 6.59 18.22 -0.87
N ALA A 30 7.59 19.04 -0.56
CA ALA A 30 8.48 19.62 -1.55
C ALA A 30 9.46 18.59 -2.15
N GLU A 31 9.79 17.53 -1.41
CA GLU A 31 10.58 16.40 -1.93
C GLU A 31 9.69 15.53 -2.81
N LYS A 32 10.13 15.28 -4.05
CA LYS A 32 9.38 14.55 -5.07
C LYS A 32 9.82 13.10 -5.21
N ASP A 33 10.96 12.76 -4.61
CA ASP A 33 11.50 11.40 -4.59
C ASP A 33 10.84 10.60 -3.45
N SER A 34 9.86 9.76 -3.82
CA SER A 34 9.13 8.89 -2.90
C SER A 34 10.03 7.98 -2.07
N GLU A 35 11.19 7.55 -2.58
CA GLU A 35 12.11 6.68 -1.84
C GLU A 35 12.87 7.46 -0.77
N LYS A 36 13.26 8.70 -1.04
CA LYS A 36 13.81 9.61 -0.02
C LYS A 36 12.80 9.93 1.07
N VAL A 37 11.56 10.25 0.68
CA VAL A 37 10.46 10.53 1.63
C VAL A 37 10.20 9.32 2.52
N ALA A 38 10.15 8.11 1.93
CA ALA A 38 10.01 6.87 2.69
C ALA A 38 11.18 6.68 3.68
N GLY A 39 12.42 6.88 3.23
CA GLY A 39 13.61 6.77 4.08
C GLY A 39 13.64 7.77 5.24
N GLN A 40 13.19 9.00 5.01
CA GLN A 40 13.03 10.02 6.06
C GLN A 40 11.98 9.60 7.08
N LEU A 41 10.79 9.18 6.62
CA LEU A 41 9.72 8.69 7.48
C LEU A 41 10.18 7.51 8.34
N LYS A 42 10.84 6.51 7.77
CA LYS A 42 11.37 5.35 8.53
C LYS A 42 12.30 5.78 9.66
N LYS A 43 13.25 6.68 9.38
CA LYS A 43 14.20 7.20 10.37
C LYS A 43 13.51 7.98 11.48
N GLU A 44 12.54 8.83 11.11
CA GLU A 44 11.77 9.59 12.10
C GLU A 44 10.89 8.70 12.97
N PHE A 45 10.24 7.69 12.38
CA PHE A 45 9.46 6.71 13.14
C PHE A 45 10.33 5.96 14.16
N ALA A 46 11.51 5.49 13.74
CA ALA A 46 12.45 4.83 14.62
C ALA A 46 12.94 5.75 15.75
N ARG A 47 13.25 7.02 15.45
CA ARG A 47 13.69 7.99 16.47
C ARG A 47 12.60 8.36 17.46
N GLU A 48 11.38 8.62 16.97
CA GLU A 48 10.28 9.13 17.80
C GLU A 48 9.58 8.04 18.60
N PHE A 49 9.42 6.84 18.01
CA PHE A 49 8.61 5.77 18.60
C PHE A 49 9.42 4.52 18.98
N GLY A 50 10.71 4.47 18.65
CA GLY A 50 11.61 3.39 19.07
C GLY A 50 11.39 2.05 18.34
N PHE A 51 10.68 2.04 17.21
CA PHE A 51 10.50 0.85 16.38
C PHE A 51 10.73 1.13 14.90
N GLU A 52 11.25 0.13 14.19
CA GLU A 52 11.40 0.18 12.74
C GLU A 52 10.10 -0.27 12.07
N THR A 53 9.72 0.43 11.00
CA THR A 53 8.55 0.08 10.19
C THR A 53 8.83 0.33 8.72
N GLU A 54 8.24 -0.48 7.86
CA GLU A 54 8.34 -0.29 6.42
C GLU A 54 7.33 0.76 5.96
N VAL A 55 7.79 1.73 5.16
CA VAL A 55 6.98 2.85 4.69
C VAL A 55 6.92 2.80 3.18
N MET A 56 5.70 2.70 2.64
CA MET A 56 5.44 2.81 1.21
C MET A 56 4.86 4.18 0.90
N VAL A 57 5.52 4.93 0.03
CA VAL A 57 5.05 6.22 -0.46
C VAL A 57 4.58 6.06 -1.90
N ARG A 58 3.39 6.60 -2.19
CA ARG A 58 2.82 6.71 -3.54
C ARG A 58 2.24 8.10 -3.71
N THR A 59 2.49 8.70 -4.86
CA THR A 59 1.85 9.93 -5.30
C THR A 59 0.39 9.68 -5.70
N ALA A 60 -0.42 10.73 -5.73
CA ALA A 60 -1.80 10.63 -6.23
C ALA A 60 -1.85 10.08 -7.67
N ALA A 61 -0.92 10.50 -8.54
CA ALA A 61 -0.84 10.01 -9.91
C ALA A 61 -0.48 8.52 -10.00
N GLU A 62 0.38 8.01 -9.11
CA GLU A 62 0.69 6.58 -9.03
C GLU A 62 -0.52 5.78 -8.52
N LEU A 63 -1.20 6.26 -7.48
CA LEU A 63 -2.42 5.60 -6.99
C LEU A 63 -3.52 5.58 -8.06
N GLU A 64 -3.64 6.62 -8.88
CA GLU A 64 -4.58 6.64 -10.01
C GLU A 64 -4.22 5.60 -11.07
N LYS A 65 -2.92 5.44 -11.39
CA LYS A 65 -2.46 4.37 -12.29
C LYS A 65 -2.77 2.99 -11.71
N ILE A 66 -2.58 2.79 -10.41
CA ILE A 66 -2.90 1.54 -9.71
C ILE A 66 -4.41 1.30 -9.74
N ARG A 67 -5.24 2.34 -9.56
CA ARG A 67 -6.70 2.26 -9.72
C ARG A 67 -7.09 1.77 -11.11
N ALA A 68 -6.47 2.34 -12.14
CA ALA A 68 -6.71 1.98 -13.53
C ALA A 68 -6.18 0.58 -13.91
N ALA A 69 -5.15 0.09 -13.21
CA ALA A 69 -4.53 -1.21 -13.46
C ALA A 69 -5.25 -2.38 -12.76
N ASN A 70 -6.33 -2.14 -12.02
CA ASN A 70 -7.05 -3.21 -11.33
C ASN A 70 -7.63 -4.22 -12.36
N PRO A 71 -7.23 -5.50 -12.29
CA PRO A 71 -7.64 -6.50 -13.29
C PRO A 71 -9.10 -6.90 -13.19
N TRP A 72 -9.81 -6.52 -12.13
CA TRP A 72 -11.19 -6.90 -11.86
C TRP A 72 -12.18 -5.72 -11.96
N VAL A 73 -11.79 -4.64 -12.64
CA VAL A 73 -12.71 -3.53 -12.93
C VAL A 73 -13.88 -4.05 -13.77
N GLY A 74 -15.10 -3.84 -13.26
CA GLY A 74 -16.34 -4.28 -13.91
C GLY A 74 -16.73 -5.73 -13.66
N ASP A 75 -15.93 -6.51 -12.94
CA ASP A 75 -16.29 -7.87 -12.53
C ASP A 75 -17.25 -7.83 -11.34
N THR A 76 -18.55 -7.98 -11.61
CA THR A 76 -19.60 -7.95 -10.57
C THR A 76 -19.57 -9.15 -9.63
N ALA A 77 -18.84 -10.21 -9.96
CA ALA A 77 -18.67 -11.36 -9.07
C ALA A 77 -17.60 -11.10 -7.99
N LYS A 78 -16.78 -10.06 -8.14
CA LYS A 78 -15.69 -9.73 -7.22
C LYS A 78 -15.99 -8.51 -6.38
N GLU A 79 -16.33 -8.75 -5.12
CA GLU A 79 -16.58 -7.68 -4.17
C GLU A 79 -15.28 -6.95 -3.78
N THR A 80 -15.28 -5.62 -3.84
CA THR A 80 -14.10 -4.80 -3.55
C THR A 80 -13.56 -4.98 -2.12
N LYS A 81 -14.41 -5.40 -1.18
CA LYS A 81 -14.01 -5.67 0.21
C LYS A 81 -13.04 -6.86 0.34
N TRP A 82 -13.00 -7.74 -0.65
CA TRP A 82 -12.09 -8.89 -0.71
C TRP A 82 -10.86 -8.64 -1.57
N LEU A 83 -10.77 -7.46 -2.18
CA LEU A 83 -9.66 -7.05 -3.00
C LEU A 83 -8.64 -6.29 -2.17
N VAL A 84 -7.40 -6.71 -2.26
CA VAL A 84 -6.25 -6.10 -1.60
C VAL A 84 -5.20 -5.77 -2.65
N VAL A 85 -4.64 -4.57 -2.56
CA VAL A 85 -3.38 -4.25 -3.22
C VAL A 85 -2.28 -4.26 -2.19
N MET A 86 -1.27 -5.08 -2.44
CA MET A 86 -0.02 -5.06 -1.69
C MET A 86 0.98 -4.17 -2.41
N PHE A 87 1.37 -3.08 -1.75
CA PHE A 87 2.43 -2.18 -2.22
C PHE A 87 3.78 -2.76 -1.80
N LEU A 88 4.62 -3.06 -2.77
CA LEU A 88 5.93 -3.67 -2.56
C LEU A 88 7.02 -2.60 -2.48
N SER A 89 8.06 -2.87 -1.70
CA SER A 89 9.25 -1.99 -1.60
C SER A 89 10.05 -1.95 -2.89
N GLY A 90 9.93 -2.98 -3.73
CA GLY A 90 10.54 -3.08 -5.04
C GLY A 90 9.79 -4.05 -5.94
N GLU A 91 10.09 -4.02 -7.23
CA GLU A 91 9.52 -4.96 -8.19
C GLU A 91 10.13 -6.35 -7.97
N PRO A 92 9.32 -7.39 -7.70
CA PRO A 92 9.84 -8.73 -7.48
C PRO A 92 10.37 -9.31 -8.80
N SER A 93 11.48 -10.05 -8.71
CA SER A 93 12.05 -10.72 -9.89
C SER A 93 11.08 -11.72 -10.48
N ARG A 94 11.21 -12.02 -11.77
CA ARG A 94 10.34 -12.99 -12.46
C ARG A 94 10.39 -14.37 -11.79
N GLU A 95 11.57 -14.78 -11.33
CA GLU A 95 11.77 -16.04 -10.62
C GLU A 95 11.02 -16.04 -9.28
N ALA A 96 11.02 -14.91 -8.57
CA ALA A 96 10.31 -14.76 -7.31
C ALA A 96 8.78 -14.76 -7.51
N GLN A 97 8.29 -14.12 -8.58
CA GLN A 97 6.88 -14.16 -8.98
C GLN A 97 6.45 -15.60 -9.26
N GLN A 98 7.22 -16.34 -10.07
CA GLN A 98 6.97 -17.75 -10.36
C GLN A 98 7.05 -18.63 -9.11
N ALA A 99 7.96 -18.35 -8.18
CA ALA A 99 8.06 -19.07 -6.92
C ALA A 99 6.84 -18.86 -6.01
N LEU A 100 6.21 -17.68 -6.06
CA LEU A 100 4.94 -17.45 -5.36
C LEU A 100 3.80 -18.22 -6.04
N THR A 101 3.58 -17.99 -7.34
CA THR A 101 2.43 -18.57 -8.06
C THR A 101 2.52 -20.09 -8.20
N GLY A 102 3.73 -20.65 -8.32
CA GLY A 102 3.93 -22.10 -8.42
C GLY A 102 3.85 -22.83 -7.08
N ALA A 103 4.12 -22.14 -5.96
CA ALA A 103 4.05 -22.74 -4.63
C ALA A 103 2.70 -22.51 -3.93
N TYR A 104 1.93 -21.54 -4.39
CA TYR A 104 0.63 -21.22 -3.82
C TYR A 104 -0.47 -22.01 -4.51
N THR A 105 -1.22 -22.79 -3.74
CA THR A 105 -2.31 -23.65 -4.24
C THR A 105 -3.67 -23.28 -3.63
N GLY A 106 -3.80 -22.07 -3.11
CA GLY A 106 -5.06 -21.57 -2.56
C GLY A 106 -6.01 -21.05 -3.66
N PRO A 107 -7.27 -20.78 -3.32
CA PRO A 107 -8.28 -20.26 -4.25
C PRO A 107 -8.06 -18.80 -4.69
N GLU A 108 -7.13 -18.08 -4.07
CA GLU A 108 -6.92 -16.64 -4.25
C GLU A 108 -6.29 -16.32 -5.60
N ASP A 109 -6.84 -15.29 -6.26
CA ASP A 109 -6.26 -14.78 -7.49
C ASP A 109 -5.10 -13.85 -7.16
N ILE A 110 -4.00 -14.00 -7.90
CA ILE A 110 -2.75 -13.25 -7.70
C ILE A 110 -2.36 -12.63 -9.04
N VAL A 111 -2.27 -11.31 -9.10
CA VAL A 111 -1.87 -10.57 -10.32
C VAL A 111 -0.77 -9.57 -9.98
N PHE A 112 0.38 -9.68 -10.65
CA PHE A 112 1.49 -8.74 -10.51
C PHE A 112 1.33 -7.56 -11.46
N SER A 113 1.71 -6.37 -10.97
CA SER A 113 1.74 -5.12 -11.74
C SER A 113 2.89 -4.25 -11.24
N GLY A 114 4.12 -4.47 -11.73
CA GLY A 114 5.29 -3.70 -11.32
C GLY A 114 5.58 -3.83 -9.81
N LYS A 115 5.48 -2.72 -9.08
CA LYS A 115 5.68 -2.70 -7.60
C LYS A 115 4.39 -2.99 -6.82
N GLU A 116 3.35 -3.46 -7.49
CA GLU A 116 2.05 -3.78 -6.89
C GLU A 116 1.66 -5.24 -7.14
N LEU A 117 1.05 -5.83 -6.13
CA LEU A 117 0.45 -7.16 -6.20
C LEU A 117 -1.05 -7.05 -5.87
N PHE A 118 -1.89 -7.34 -6.86
CA PHE A 118 -3.33 -7.42 -6.70
C PHE A 118 -3.71 -8.82 -6.23
N LEU A 119 -4.49 -8.87 -5.15
CA LEU A 119 -4.93 -10.10 -4.50
C LEU A 119 -6.45 -10.08 -4.37
N TYR A 120 -7.11 -11.16 -4.79
CA TYR A 120 -8.53 -11.36 -4.54
C TYR A 120 -8.75 -12.57 -3.63
N TYR A 121 -9.29 -12.30 -2.45
CA TYR A 121 -9.52 -13.32 -1.43
C TYR A 121 -10.93 -13.92 -1.57
N VAL A 122 -11.04 -15.12 -2.17
CA VAL A 122 -12.34 -15.69 -2.58
C VAL A 122 -13.32 -15.92 -1.43
N ASN A 123 -12.85 -16.43 -0.29
CA ASN A 123 -13.73 -16.89 0.80
C ASN A 123 -13.71 -15.99 2.04
N ASN A 124 -12.54 -15.41 2.38
CA ASN A 124 -12.32 -14.40 3.42
C ASN A 124 -10.80 -14.11 3.47
N ILE A 125 -10.40 -12.86 3.73
CA ILE A 125 -8.98 -12.53 3.98
C ILE A 125 -8.45 -13.26 5.22
N GLY A 126 -9.25 -13.36 6.29
CA GLY A 126 -8.80 -13.89 7.59
C GLY A 126 -8.49 -15.38 7.62
N GLU A 127 -9.02 -16.16 6.68
CA GLU A 127 -8.83 -17.62 6.59
C GLU A 127 -7.76 -18.01 5.56
N SER A 128 -7.25 -17.02 4.82
CA SER A 128 -6.30 -17.26 3.75
C SER A 128 -4.93 -17.67 4.27
N LYS A 129 -4.34 -18.65 3.61
CA LYS A 129 -2.92 -18.99 3.79
C LYS A 129 -1.98 -18.02 3.05
N LEU A 130 -2.52 -17.16 2.17
CA LEU A 130 -1.77 -16.12 1.47
C LEU A 130 -1.56 -14.90 2.38
N THR A 131 -0.81 -15.12 3.46
CA THR A 131 -0.47 -14.08 4.43
C THR A 131 0.63 -13.17 3.90
N ASN A 132 0.72 -11.93 4.41
CA ASN A 132 1.82 -11.01 4.04
C ASN A 132 3.19 -11.67 4.25
N ALA A 133 3.41 -12.33 5.38
CA ALA A 133 4.68 -13.01 5.66
C ALA A 133 5.00 -14.13 4.64
N TYR A 134 3.98 -14.86 4.17
CA TYR A 134 4.16 -15.85 3.11
C TYR A 134 4.56 -15.19 1.79
N ILE A 135 3.86 -14.10 1.41
CA ILE A 135 4.15 -13.35 0.18
C ILE A 135 5.57 -12.77 0.23
N GLU A 136 5.93 -12.04 1.28
CA GLU A 136 7.25 -11.42 1.42
C GLU A 136 8.37 -12.46 1.36
N LYS A 137 8.20 -13.60 2.03
CA LYS A 137 9.16 -14.72 2.00
C LYS A 137 9.38 -15.25 0.59
N LYS A 138 8.32 -15.33 -0.23
CA LYS A 138 8.40 -15.82 -1.60
C LYS A 138 8.96 -14.79 -2.56
N LEU A 139 8.51 -13.54 -2.43
CA LEU A 139 8.90 -12.45 -3.32
C LEU A 139 10.28 -11.86 -2.99
N LYS A 140 10.79 -12.09 -1.77
CA LYS A 140 12.04 -11.51 -1.26
C LYS A 140 12.04 -9.98 -1.25
N VAL A 141 10.86 -9.38 -1.21
CA VAL A 141 10.62 -7.94 -1.05
C VAL A 141 9.58 -7.75 0.05
N LEU A 142 9.68 -6.64 0.76
CA LEU A 142 8.71 -6.27 1.79
C LEU A 142 7.47 -5.67 1.13
N GLY A 143 6.33 -5.74 1.80
CA GLY A 143 5.12 -5.14 1.29
C GLY A 143 4.05 -4.86 2.32
N THR A 144 3.14 -3.94 1.98
CA THR A 144 2.01 -3.61 2.85
C THR A 144 0.71 -3.74 2.07
N GLY A 145 -0.19 -4.60 2.57
CA GLY A 145 -1.52 -4.79 2.01
C GLY A 145 -2.48 -3.67 2.41
N ARG A 146 -3.25 -3.15 1.46
CA ARG A 146 -4.38 -2.25 1.70
C ARG A 146 -5.61 -2.75 0.98
N ASN A 147 -6.73 -2.72 1.68
CA ASN A 147 -8.03 -3.03 1.09
C ASN A 147 -8.35 -2.03 -0.03
N TRP A 148 -9.02 -2.49 -1.08
CA TRP A 148 -9.38 -1.63 -2.21
C TRP A 148 -10.24 -0.43 -1.82
N ASN A 149 -11.16 -0.62 -0.87
CA ASN A 149 -12.00 0.47 -0.37
C ASN A 149 -11.15 1.54 0.34
N THR A 150 -10.08 1.12 1.03
CA THR A 150 -9.10 2.05 1.60
C THR A 150 -8.38 2.82 0.51
N VAL A 151 -7.89 2.14 -0.54
CA VAL A 151 -7.19 2.80 -1.66
C VAL A 151 -8.09 3.84 -2.34
N ASN A 152 -9.34 3.48 -2.64
CA ASN A 152 -10.32 4.41 -3.21
C ASN A 152 -10.57 5.60 -2.28
N LYS A 153 -10.71 5.36 -0.98
CA LYS A 153 -10.95 6.46 -0.03
C LYS A 153 -9.74 7.39 0.10
N LEU A 154 -8.52 6.86 0.05
CA LEU A 154 -7.31 7.68 0.03
C LEU A 154 -7.25 8.57 -1.22
N LEU A 155 -7.58 8.01 -2.39
CA LEU A 155 -7.66 8.78 -3.63
C LEU A 155 -8.68 9.91 -3.55
N GLU A 156 -9.90 9.63 -3.05
CA GLU A 156 -10.91 10.67 -2.81
C GLU A 156 -10.40 11.79 -1.90
N MET A 157 -9.71 11.43 -0.81
CA MET A 157 -9.15 12.43 0.12
C MET A 157 -8.01 13.24 -0.49
N MET A 158 -7.27 12.67 -1.46
CA MET A 158 -6.19 13.36 -2.17
C MET A 158 -6.68 14.33 -3.24
N GLN A 159 -7.94 14.23 -3.67
CA GLN A 159 -8.50 15.19 -4.60
C GLN A 159 -8.72 16.54 -3.89
N PRO A 160 -8.51 17.67 -4.60
CA PRO A 160 -8.94 18.96 -4.11
C PRO A 160 -10.45 18.90 -3.84
N GLU A 161 -10.90 19.46 -2.72
CA GLU A 161 -12.35 19.62 -2.47
C GLU A 161 -12.96 20.33 -3.69
N PRO A 162 -14.08 19.84 -4.24
CA PRO A 162 -14.76 20.57 -5.30
C PRO A 162 -15.09 21.97 -4.78
N GLU A 163 -14.67 23.00 -5.53
CA GLU A 163 -15.10 24.38 -5.28
C GLU A 163 -16.63 24.39 -5.20
N LYS A 164 -17.17 24.80 -4.05
CA LYS A 164 -18.61 25.01 -3.85
C LYS A 164 -19.06 26.31 -4.51
#